data_AF-A0A426D5F6-F1
#
_entry.id   AF-A0A426D5F6-F1
#
_cell.length_a   1.000
_cell.length_b   1.000
_cell.length_c   1.000
_cell.angle_alpha   90.00
_cell.angle_beta   90.00
_cell.angle_gamma   90.00
#
_symmetry.space_group_name_H-M   'P 1'
#
loop_
_entity.id
_entity.type
_entity.pdbx_description
1 polymer ?
#
loop_
_entity_poly.entity_id
_entity_poly.type
_entity_poly.pdbx_seq_one_letter_code
_entity_poly.pdbx_strand_id
1 'polypeptide(L)'
;MAKQQRLRPVYARTRGARWRRRLTWLFILLVMIGSAWGVFAWIQWRHAEVVDGFNVRGVAVSQNDGYLDFAALQNDGLKFIYLHATQGASYSDDNFSSNYQRILGTSLGVGVVHVFSFSSSAAAQAAYFEKTVGANTGNLPIAIQVQYYGDYSAKTVQVKRERTKLRALVLKLTNYYDRQCVVWSTPAVAKLLVKPAIKKTPLWYDTTATQHQPQRVLFMHYSYRAVYRQNGTRQEFTGVLYNGDLKSFDHLIASNLD
;
A
#
# COMPACT_ATOMS: atom_id res chain seq x y z
N MET A 1 -86.04 -20.24 33.34
CA MET A 1 -84.64 -20.62 33.04
C MET A 1 -83.93 -19.46 32.35
N ALA A 2 -83.16 -18.66 33.09
CA ALA A 2 -82.43 -17.51 32.54
C ALA A 2 -81.01 -17.91 32.12
N LYS A 3 -80.68 -17.72 30.84
CA LYS A 3 -79.40 -18.08 30.22
C LYS A 3 -78.35 -17.02 30.60
N GLN A 4 -77.42 -17.34 31.50
CA GLN A 4 -76.30 -16.45 31.84
C GLN A 4 -75.42 -16.21 30.59
N GLN A 5 -75.43 -14.98 30.07
CA GLN A 5 -74.44 -14.54 29.08
C GLN A 5 -73.12 -14.20 29.80
N ARG A 6 -72.08 -15.02 29.58
CA ARG A 6 -70.72 -14.73 30.03
C ARG A 6 -70.13 -13.58 29.20
N LEU A 7 -70.23 -12.34 29.70
CA LEU A 7 -69.47 -11.20 29.18
C LEU A 7 -67.97 -11.41 29.46
N ARG A 8 -67.18 -11.69 28.42
CA ARG A 8 -65.71 -11.74 28.52
C ARG A 8 -65.16 -10.32 28.41
N PRO A 9 -64.29 -9.85 29.33
CA PRO A 9 -63.72 -8.51 29.25
C PRO A 9 -62.79 -8.38 28.04
N VAL A 10 -63.03 -7.35 27.21
CA VAL A 10 -62.29 -7.02 25.97
C VAL A 10 -60.79 -6.76 26.22
N TYR A 11 -60.41 -6.45 27.47
CA TYR A 11 -59.04 -6.12 27.85
C TYR A 11 -58.05 -7.31 27.91
N ALA A 12 -58.52 -8.56 27.87
CA ALA A 12 -57.65 -9.73 28.01
C ALA A 12 -56.69 -9.96 26.81
N ARG A 13 -56.97 -9.38 25.63
CA ARG A 13 -56.15 -9.56 24.41
C ARG A 13 -55.13 -8.44 24.13
N THR A 14 -55.15 -7.33 24.87
CA THR A 14 -54.34 -6.14 24.52
C THR A 14 -52.94 -6.13 25.14
N ARG A 15 -52.73 -6.71 26.35
CA ARG A 15 -51.39 -6.82 26.97
C ARG A 15 -50.47 -7.79 26.21
N GLY A 16 -50.97 -8.96 25.82
CA GLY A 16 -50.18 -9.98 25.11
C GLY A 16 -49.70 -9.53 23.72
N ALA A 17 -50.53 -8.77 23.00
CA ALA A 17 -50.16 -8.23 21.68
C ALA A 17 -49.05 -7.16 21.77
N ARG A 18 -49.10 -6.27 22.77
CA ARG A 18 -48.04 -5.28 23.01
C ARG A 18 -46.74 -5.95 23.48
N TRP A 19 -46.83 -6.97 24.33
CA TRP A 19 -45.66 -7.73 24.80
C TRP A 19 -45.01 -8.54 23.67
N ARG A 20 -45.81 -9.19 22.81
CA ARG A 20 -45.30 -9.86 21.60
C ARG A 20 -44.62 -8.88 20.65
N ARG A 21 -45.21 -7.71 20.39
CA ARG A 21 -44.56 -6.65 19.58
C ARG A 21 -43.23 -6.18 20.19
N ARG A 22 -43.16 -5.99 21.51
CA ARG A 22 -41.89 -5.64 22.20
C ARG A 22 -40.83 -6.73 22.05
N LEU A 23 -41.21 -8.00 22.20
CA LEU A 23 -40.30 -9.13 21.97
C LEU A 23 -39.85 -9.21 20.51
N THR A 24 -40.74 -8.95 19.55
CA THR A 24 -40.38 -8.90 18.12
C THR A 24 -39.38 -7.77 17.86
N TRP A 25 -39.58 -6.57 18.41
CA TRP A 25 -38.63 -5.47 18.28
C TRP A 25 -37.28 -5.74 18.95
N LEU A 26 -37.28 -6.37 20.13
CA LEU A 26 -36.05 -6.80 20.80
C LEU A 26 -35.31 -7.86 19.99
N PHE A 27 -36.03 -8.82 19.40
CA PHE A 27 -35.45 -9.83 18.52
C PHE A 27 -34.84 -9.19 17.26
N ILE A 28 -35.56 -8.28 16.60
CA ILE A 28 -35.04 -7.53 15.44
C ILE A 28 -33.78 -6.75 15.84
N LEU A 29 -33.79 -6.08 17.00
CA LEU A 29 -32.63 -5.34 17.50
C LEU A 29 -31.43 -6.27 17.74
N LEU A 30 -31.64 -7.45 18.35
CA LEU A 30 -30.58 -8.44 18.57
C LEU A 30 -30.00 -8.97 17.25
N VAL A 31 -30.86 -9.24 16.26
CA VAL A 31 -30.40 -9.66 14.92
C VAL A 31 -29.58 -8.53 14.28
N MET A 32 -30.04 -7.28 14.34
CA MET A 32 -29.29 -6.13 13.82
C MET A 32 -27.92 -5.96 14.48
N ILE A 33 -27.85 -6.08 15.81
CA ILE A 33 -26.59 -6.01 16.56
C ILE A 33 -25.68 -7.19 16.19
N GLY A 34 -26.22 -8.41 16.11
CA GLY A 34 -25.46 -9.59 15.71
C GLY A 34 -24.91 -9.49 14.29
N SER A 35 -25.71 -8.99 13.35
CA SER A 35 -25.27 -8.72 11.98
C SER A 35 -24.20 -7.64 11.92
N ALA A 36 -24.38 -6.52 12.64
CA ALA A 36 -23.38 -5.46 12.70
C ALA A 36 -22.06 -5.95 13.31
N TRP A 37 -22.12 -6.74 14.38
CA TRP A 37 -20.95 -7.37 14.99
C TRP A 37 -20.26 -8.36 14.05
N GLY A 38 -21.04 -9.20 13.35
CA GLY A 38 -20.53 -10.15 12.36
C GLY A 38 -19.80 -9.45 11.21
N VAL A 39 -20.38 -8.36 10.68
CA VAL A 39 -19.73 -7.53 9.66
C VAL A 39 -18.45 -6.89 10.20
N PHE A 40 -18.48 -6.33 11.41
CA PHE A 40 -17.30 -5.73 12.03
C PHE A 40 -16.16 -6.75 12.22
N ALA A 41 -16.47 -7.92 12.78
CA ALA A 41 -15.50 -8.99 12.98
C ALA A 41 -14.90 -9.50 11.65
N TRP A 42 -15.73 -9.63 10.61
CA TRP A 42 -15.28 -10.01 9.28
C TRP A 42 -14.32 -8.98 8.66
N ILE A 43 -14.60 -7.69 8.82
CA ILE A 43 -13.70 -6.61 8.39
C ILE A 43 -12.35 -6.71 9.10
N GLN A 44 -12.36 -6.85 10.43
CA GLN A 44 -11.14 -6.97 11.23
C GLN A 44 -10.29 -8.19 10.83
N TRP A 45 -10.94 -9.35 10.63
CA TRP A 45 -10.25 -10.56 10.20
C TRP A 45 -9.58 -10.39 8.84
N ARG A 46 -10.28 -9.78 7.87
CA ARG A 46 -9.68 -9.46 6.56
C ARG A 46 -8.48 -8.53 6.68
N HIS A 47 -8.53 -7.51 7.53
CA HIS A 47 -7.38 -6.62 7.72
C HIS A 47 -6.18 -7.36 8.31
N ALA A 48 -6.41 -8.28 9.25
CA ALA A 48 -5.36 -9.10 9.83
C ALA A 48 -4.74 -10.05 8.79
N GLU A 49 -5.56 -10.69 7.96
CA GLU A 49 -5.12 -11.65 6.93
C GLU A 49 -4.16 -11.02 5.90
N VAL A 50 -4.35 -9.74 5.55
CA VAL A 50 -3.48 -9.04 4.59
C VAL A 50 -2.02 -8.95 5.09
N VAL A 51 -1.82 -8.82 6.40
CA VAL A 51 -0.48 -8.64 7.00
C VAL A 51 0.01 -9.89 7.74
N ASP A 52 -0.80 -10.94 7.78
CA ASP A 52 -0.48 -12.19 8.46
C ASP A 52 0.69 -12.91 7.77
N GLY A 53 1.62 -13.42 8.57
CA GLY A 53 2.88 -14.02 8.10
C GLY A 53 3.93 -13.02 7.59
N PHE A 54 3.63 -11.73 7.47
CA PHE A 54 4.58 -10.71 7.01
C PHE A 54 5.17 -9.90 8.18
N ASN A 55 6.41 -10.23 8.53
CA ASN A 55 7.16 -9.61 9.64
C ASN A 55 8.04 -8.42 9.21
N VAL A 56 8.19 -8.20 7.91
CA VAL A 56 9.00 -7.11 7.36
C VAL A 56 8.07 -6.09 6.71
N ARG A 57 7.84 -4.98 7.41
CA ARG A 57 6.91 -3.92 7.03
C ARG A 57 7.66 -2.60 6.86
N GLY A 58 7.17 -1.77 5.97
CA GLY A 58 7.69 -0.44 5.71
C GLY A 58 6.60 0.51 5.25
N VAL A 59 6.98 1.73 4.92
CA VAL A 59 6.08 2.70 4.29
C VAL A 59 6.73 3.36 3.07
N ALA A 60 5.90 3.82 2.15
CA ALA A 60 6.31 4.72 1.06
C ALA A 60 5.82 6.13 1.40
N VAL A 61 6.71 7.12 1.29
CA VAL A 61 6.45 8.51 1.69
C VAL A 61 6.89 9.51 0.64
N SER A 62 6.29 10.70 0.68
CA SER A 62 6.51 11.84 -0.20
C SER A 62 6.43 13.14 0.59
N GLN A 63 6.59 14.28 -0.09
CA GLN A 63 6.42 15.61 0.50
C GLN A 63 5.03 15.85 1.07
N ASN A 64 4.01 15.13 0.59
CA ASN A 64 2.64 15.22 1.09
C ASN A 64 2.49 14.67 2.52
N ASP A 65 3.44 13.85 2.97
CA ASP A 65 3.45 13.31 4.33
C ASP A 65 4.10 14.28 5.34
N GLY A 66 4.54 15.46 4.89
CA GLY A 66 5.07 16.50 5.78
C GLY A 66 6.35 16.09 6.50
N TYR A 67 6.45 16.47 7.78
CA TYR A 67 7.59 16.13 8.63
C TYR A 67 7.48 14.68 9.12
N LEU A 68 8.61 13.95 9.06
CA LEU A 68 8.69 12.54 9.44
C LEU A 68 9.73 12.32 10.52
N ASP A 69 9.31 11.69 11.61
CA ASP A 69 10.19 11.14 12.64
C ASP A 69 10.47 9.66 12.33
N PHE A 70 11.58 9.44 11.63
CA PHE A 70 12.01 8.09 11.23
C PHE A 70 12.43 7.22 12.42
N ALA A 71 12.91 7.81 13.52
CA ALA A 71 13.23 7.05 14.72
C ALA A 71 11.95 6.53 15.38
N ALA A 72 10.89 7.34 15.44
CA ALA A 72 9.57 6.89 15.88
C ALA A 72 9.01 5.78 14.97
N LEU A 73 9.12 5.92 13.65
CA LEU A 73 8.70 4.89 12.70
C LEU A 73 9.45 3.55 12.90
N GLN A 74 10.76 3.61 13.14
CA GLN A 74 11.55 2.44 13.49
C GLN A 74 11.11 1.80 14.81
N ASN A 75 10.86 2.62 15.84
CA ASN A 75 10.41 2.16 17.15
C ASN A 75 9.01 1.51 17.09
N ASP A 76 8.16 1.96 16.16
CA ASP A 76 6.87 1.33 15.84
C ASP A 76 7.03 0.02 15.03
N GLY A 77 8.26 -0.44 14.79
CA GLY A 77 8.58 -1.74 14.23
C GLY A 77 8.78 -1.77 12.72
N LEU A 78 8.78 -0.62 12.04
CA LEU A 78 9.11 -0.57 10.62
C LEU A 78 10.56 -1.01 10.37
N LYS A 79 10.77 -1.66 9.23
CA LYS A 79 12.07 -2.17 8.77
C LYS A 79 12.63 -1.37 7.60
N PHE A 80 11.77 -0.67 6.86
CA PHE A 80 12.22 0.12 5.73
C PHE A 80 11.28 1.27 5.36
N ILE A 81 11.82 2.20 4.58
CA ILE A 81 11.09 3.34 4.01
C ILE A 81 11.50 3.50 2.54
N TYR A 82 10.52 3.78 1.68
CA TYR A 82 10.74 4.27 0.33
C TYR A 82 10.44 5.77 0.25
N LEU A 83 11.41 6.57 -0.19
CA LEU A 83 11.27 8.01 -0.36
C LEU A 83 10.96 8.34 -1.82
N HIS A 84 9.87 9.05 -2.09
CA HIS A 84 9.67 9.66 -3.41
C HIS A 84 10.79 10.67 -3.67
N ALA A 85 11.45 10.54 -4.83
CA ALA A 85 12.55 11.39 -5.22
C ALA A 85 12.23 12.23 -6.46
N THR A 86 11.77 11.60 -7.53
CA THR A 86 11.52 12.29 -8.81
C THR A 86 10.30 11.76 -9.54
N GLN A 87 9.77 12.57 -10.46
CA GLN A 87 8.70 12.21 -11.38
C GLN A 87 9.03 12.74 -12.78
N GLY A 88 9.01 11.84 -13.77
CA GLY A 88 9.34 12.19 -15.14
C GLY A 88 10.74 12.83 -15.24
N ALA A 89 10.86 13.87 -16.06
CA ALA A 89 12.16 14.48 -16.36
C ALA A 89 12.33 15.90 -15.79
N SER A 90 11.45 16.31 -14.85
CA SER A 90 11.42 17.72 -14.41
C SER A 90 10.87 17.97 -13.02
N TYR A 91 10.35 16.95 -12.33
CA TYR A 91 9.78 17.10 -10.99
C TYR A 91 10.60 16.33 -9.98
N SER A 92 10.94 16.96 -8.87
CA SER A 92 11.58 16.36 -7.70
C SER A 92 10.73 16.59 -6.47
N ASP A 93 10.77 15.65 -5.54
CA ASP A 93 10.11 15.79 -4.24
C ASP A 93 10.89 16.78 -3.37
N ASP A 94 10.23 17.84 -2.90
CA ASP A 94 10.88 18.93 -2.15
C ASP A 94 11.48 18.46 -0.81
N ASN A 95 10.91 17.39 -0.23
CA ASN A 95 11.36 16.86 1.05
C ASN A 95 12.40 15.75 0.89
N PHE A 96 12.65 15.24 -0.33
CA PHE A 96 13.55 14.11 -0.58
C PHE A 96 14.91 14.23 0.12
N SER A 97 15.65 15.31 -0.15
CA SER A 97 17.00 15.48 0.40
C SER A 97 16.98 15.54 1.93
N SER A 98 16.03 16.31 2.50
CA SER A 98 15.92 16.45 3.96
C SER A 98 15.47 15.15 4.64
N ASN A 99 14.55 14.40 4.01
CA ASN A 99 14.09 13.09 4.48
C ASN A 99 15.24 12.08 4.43
N TYR A 100 16.00 12.08 3.33
CA TYR A 100 17.14 11.19 3.17
C TYR A 100 18.19 11.44 4.27
N GLN A 101 18.53 12.69 4.56
CA GLN A 101 19.48 12.99 5.64
C GLN A 101 18.96 12.57 7.02
N ARG A 102 17.67 12.76 7.30
CA ARG A 102 17.07 12.37 8.58
C ARG A 102 17.01 10.85 8.77
N ILE A 103 16.78 10.07 7.71
CA ILE A 103 16.66 8.61 7.84
C ILE A 103 18.01 7.92 8.06
N LEU A 104 19.14 8.52 7.64
CA LEU A 104 20.49 7.94 7.82
C LEU A 104 20.88 7.70 9.28
N GLY A 105 20.22 8.36 10.25
CA GLY A 105 20.43 8.11 11.68
C GLY A 105 19.73 6.85 12.22
N THR A 106 19.07 6.08 11.36
CA THR A 106 18.26 4.91 11.73
C THR A 106 18.85 3.63 11.14
N SER A 107 18.37 2.48 11.59
CA SER A 107 18.65 1.16 11.00
C SER A 107 17.60 0.74 9.96
N LEU A 108 16.78 1.67 9.48
CA LEU A 108 15.77 1.38 8.46
C LEU A 108 16.45 1.13 7.11
N GLY A 109 15.99 0.12 6.37
CA GLY A 109 16.27 0.02 4.94
C GLY A 109 15.72 1.25 4.21
N VAL A 110 16.50 1.82 3.31
CA VAL A 110 16.15 3.04 2.57
C VAL A 110 16.08 2.71 1.09
N GLY A 111 14.95 3.00 0.46
CA GLY A 111 14.78 2.95 -0.98
C GLY A 111 14.32 4.30 -1.52
N VAL A 112 14.47 4.49 -2.82
CA VAL A 112 14.03 5.72 -3.51
C VAL A 112 13.08 5.38 -4.64
N VAL A 113 12.09 6.25 -4.87
CA VAL A 113 11.05 6.07 -5.89
C VAL A 113 11.20 7.11 -6.99
N HIS A 114 11.24 6.62 -8.22
CA HIS A 114 11.02 7.40 -9.44
C HIS A 114 9.63 7.12 -10.00
N VAL A 115 8.82 8.15 -10.21
CA VAL A 115 7.52 8.03 -10.88
C VAL A 115 7.72 8.16 -12.38
N PHE A 116 7.44 7.06 -13.09
CA PHE A 116 7.58 6.96 -14.53
C PHE A 116 6.59 7.87 -15.25
N SER A 117 7.10 8.64 -16.21
CA SER A 117 6.28 9.49 -17.09
C SER A 117 6.14 8.87 -18.48
N PHE A 118 4.89 8.81 -18.95
CA PHE A 118 4.53 8.47 -20.32
C PHE A 118 4.86 9.59 -21.32
N SER A 119 5.06 10.83 -20.87
CA SER A 119 5.31 11.99 -21.75
C SER A 119 6.79 12.32 -21.98
N SER A 120 7.69 11.95 -21.06
CA SER A 120 9.14 12.16 -21.22
C SER A 120 9.87 10.93 -21.76
N SER A 121 11.07 11.11 -22.32
CA SER A 121 11.92 10.00 -22.78
C SER A 121 12.56 9.25 -21.59
N ALA A 122 13.01 8.01 -21.81
CA ALA A 122 13.73 7.25 -20.78
C ALA A 122 15.08 7.90 -20.42
N ALA A 123 15.78 8.46 -21.40
CA ALA A 123 17.07 9.13 -21.19
C ALA A 123 16.92 10.41 -20.35
N ALA A 124 15.90 11.23 -20.64
CA ALA A 124 15.64 12.44 -19.87
C ALA A 124 15.21 12.13 -18.43
N GLN A 125 14.39 11.09 -18.23
CA GLN A 125 14.01 10.60 -16.89
C GLN A 125 15.23 10.12 -16.09
N ALA A 126 16.08 9.30 -16.70
CA ALA A 126 17.31 8.82 -16.06
C ALA A 126 18.24 9.98 -15.69
N ALA A 127 18.53 10.90 -16.63
CA ALA A 127 19.40 12.04 -16.37
C ALA A 127 18.87 12.96 -15.26
N TYR A 128 17.54 13.17 -15.21
CA TYR A 128 16.93 13.96 -14.14
C TYR A 128 17.00 13.25 -12.78
N PHE A 129 16.74 11.94 -12.76
CA PHE A 129 16.88 11.11 -11.56
C PHE A 129 18.32 11.14 -11.04
N GLU A 130 19.30 10.90 -11.91
CA GLU A 130 20.74 10.93 -11.61
C GLU A 130 21.17 12.27 -11.02
N LYS A 131 20.77 13.37 -11.66
CA LYS A 131 21.06 14.73 -11.18
C LYS A 131 20.46 15.02 -9.79
N THR A 132 19.24 14.55 -9.54
CA THR A 132 18.49 14.88 -8.31
C THR A 132 18.89 13.99 -7.14
N VAL A 133 19.05 12.69 -7.40
CA VAL A 133 19.30 11.67 -6.37
C VAL A 133 20.78 11.58 -6.04
N GLY A 134 21.66 11.72 -7.03
CA GLY A 134 23.10 11.48 -6.85
C GLY A 134 23.34 10.12 -6.21
N ALA A 135 24.25 10.03 -5.23
CA ALA A 135 24.53 8.78 -4.52
C ALA A 135 23.47 8.39 -3.47
N ASN A 136 22.44 9.21 -3.25
CA ASN A 136 21.45 9.01 -2.18
C ASN A 136 20.34 8.02 -2.58
N THR A 137 20.70 6.85 -3.09
CA THR A 137 19.74 5.81 -3.53
C THR A 137 19.33 4.84 -2.42
N GLY A 138 19.96 4.92 -1.25
CA GLY A 138 19.70 4.05 -0.10
C GLY A 138 20.43 2.72 -0.17
N ASN A 139 19.81 1.65 0.32
CA ASN A 139 20.31 0.27 0.30
C ASN A 139 19.25 -0.74 -0.19
N LEU A 140 18.10 -0.26 -0.65
CA LEU A 140 17.08 -1.06 -1.30
C LEU A 140 17.11 -0.84 -2.83
N PRO A 141 16.51 -1.76 -3.61
CA PRO A 141 16.34 -1.56 -5.05
C PRO A 141 15.66 -0.22 -5.37
N ILE A 142 16.08 0.43 -6.46
CA ILE A 142 15.43 1.66 -6.93
C ILE A 142 14.02 1.31 -7.41
N ALA A 143 13.00 1.92 -6.81
CA ALA A 143 11.62 1.71 -7.20
C ALA A 143 11.25 2.60 -8.38
N ILE A 144 10.69 1.99 -9.44
CA ILE A 144 10.10 2.72 -10.57
C ILE A 144 8.59 2.51 -10.51
N GLN A 145 7.85 3.55 -10.15
CA GLN A 145 6.40 3.52 -10.10
C GLN A 145 5.81 3.78 -11.48
N VAL A 146 5.01 2.84 -11.98
CA VAL A 146 4.31 2.93 -13.26
C VAL A 146 2.81 2.89 -13.00
N GLN A 147 2.15 4.03 -13.20
CA GLN A 147 0.71 4.17 -13.05
C GLN A 147 0.14 5.12 -14.09
N TYR A 148 -1.13 4.94 -14.42
CA TYR A 148 -1.88 5.85 -15.29
C TYR A 148 -2.10 7.21 -14.61
N TYR A 149 -2.14 8.29 -15.41
CA TYR A 149 -2.37 9.65 -14.96
C TYR A 149 -2.84 10.53 -16.12
N GLY A 150 -3.60 11.59 -15.81
CA GLY A 150 -4.16 12.49 -16.83
C GLY A 150 -4.88 11.72 -17.94
N ASP A 151 -4.53 12.02 -19.19
CA ASP A 151 -5.10 11.35 -20.37
C ASP A 151 -4.49 9.97 -20.66
N TYR A 152 -3.43 9.55 -19.94
CA TYR A 152 -2.84 8.23 -20.10
C TYR A 152 -3.65 7.19 -19.32
N SER A 153 -4.29 6.29 -20.07
CA SER A 153 -5.11 5.20 -19.55
C SER A 153 -4.79 3.91 -20.29
N ALA A 154 -5.42 2.80 -19.89
CA ALA A 154 -5.32 1.54 -20.62
C ALA A 154 -5.73 1.64 -22.11
N LYS A 155 -6.55 2.64 -22.48
CA LYS A 155 -7.05 2.84 -23.85
C LYS A 155 -6.14 3.73 -24.70
N THR A 156 -5.48 4.71 -24.08
CA THR A 156 -4.74 5.77 -24.77
C THR A 156 -3.22 5.54 -24.78
N VAL A 157 -2.71 4.72 -23.86
CA VAL A 157 -1.28 4.45 -23.75
C VAL A 157 -0.76 3.68 -24.96
N GLN A 158 0.37 4.13 -25.53
CA GLN A 158 1.03 3.42 -26.63
C GLN A 158 1.85 2.24 -26.09
N VAL A 159 1.19 1.11 -25.82
CA VAL A 159 1.74 -0.05 -25.11
C VAL A 159 3.14 -0.46 -25.57
N LYS A 160 3.40 -0.59 -26.89
CA LYS A 160 4.72 -1.00 -27.40
C LYS A 160 5.80 0.04 -27.11
N ARG A 161 5.49 1.33 -27.30
CA ARG A 161 6.40 2.45 -27.02
C ARG A 161 6.74 2.51 -25.53
N GLU A 162 5.73 2.43 -24.68
CA GLU A 162 5.93 2.54 -23.23
C GLU A 162 6.67 1.33 -22.65
N ARG A 163 6.48 0.13 -23.19
CA ARG A 163 7.29 -1.06 -22.85
C ARG A 163 8.77 -0.85 -23.17
N THR A 164 9.08 -0.39 -24.38
CA THR A 164 10.47 -0.09 -24.78
C THR A 164 11.08 0.98 -23.89
N LYS A 165 10.33 2.04 -23.59
CA LYS A 165 10.79 3.14 -22.74
C LYS A 165 11.02 2.70 -21.29
N LEU A 166 10.10 1.95 -20.70
CA LEU A 166 10.24 1.40 -19.35
C LEU A 166 11.48 0.50 -19.26
N ARG A 167 11.66 -0.40 -20.23
CA ARG A 167 12.86 -1.26 -20.29
C ARG A 167 14.14 -0.42 -20.37
N ALA A 168 14.17 0.60 -21.22
CA ALA A 168 15.33 1.47 -21.36
C ALA A 168 15.64 2.24 -20.07
N LEU A 169 14.63 2.72 -19.34
CA LEU A 169 14.82 3.39 -18.05
C LEU A 169 15.37 2.43 -16.99
N VAL A 170 14.75 1.24 -16.84
CA VAL A 170 15.21 0.21 -15.89
C VAL A 170 16.67 -0.15 -16.15
N LEU A 171 17.05 -0.41 -17.41
CA LEU A 171 18.43 -0.74 -17.75
C LEU A 171 19.40 0.41 -17.48
N LYS A 172 19.00 1.66 -17.76
CA LYS A 172 19.84 2.84 -17.49
C LYS A 172 20.12 3.00 -16.00
N LEU A 173 19.07 3.00 -15.18
CA LEU A 173 19.24 3.16 -13.73
C LEU A 173 20.00 1.98 -13.12
N THR A 174 19.70 0.75 -13.55
CA THR A 174 20.43 -0.41 -13.05
C THR A 174 21.91 -0.38 -13.41
N ASN A 175 22.26 0.00 -14.63
CA ASN A 175 23.66 0.08 -15.04
C ASN A 175 24.39 1.27 -14.40
N TYR A 176 23.72 2.41 -14.22
CA TYR A 176 24.36 3.61 -13.68
C TYR A 176 24.68 3.46 -12.18
N TYR A 177 23.76 2.88 -11.41
CA TYR A 177 23.90 2.73 -9.97
C TYR A 177 24.47 1.37 -9.53
N ASP A 178 24.79 0.50 -10.50
CA ASP A 178 25.07 -0.92 -10.28
C ASP A 178 24.07 -1.58 -9.31
N ARG A 179 22.79 -1.23 -9.47
CA ARG A 179 21.74 -1.57 -8.51
C ARG A 179 20.50 -2.11 -9.16
N GLN A 180 19.88 -3.10 -8.53
CA GLN A 180 18.62 -3.62 -9.03
C GLN A 180 17.51 -2.55 -8.95
N CYS A 181 16.65 -2.54 -9.96
CA CYS A 181 15.38 -1.82 -9.88
C CYS A 181 14.26 -2.78 -9.46
N VAL A 182 13.23 -2.25 -8.81
CA VAL A 182 11.93 -2.90 -8.62
C VAL A 182 10.85 -2.07 -9.30
N VAL A 183 9.92 -2.70 -10.02
CA VAL A 183 8.85 -1.95 -10.71
C VAL A 183 7.55 -2.03 -9.93
N TRP A 184 7.17 -0.89 -9.36
CA TRP A 184 5.92 -0.69 -8.62
C TRP A 184 4.78 -0.37 -9.58
N SER A 185 3.71 -1.17 -9.56
CA SER A 185 2.49 -0.91 -10.35
C SER A 185 1.28 -1.68 -9.82
N THR A 186 0.07 -1.31 -10.25
CA THR A 186 -1.11 -2.16 -10.03
C THR A 186 -0.99 -3.46 -10.84
N PRO A 187 -1.63 -4.57 -10.43
CA PRO A 187 -1.57 -5.83 -11.18
C PRO A 187 -2.01 -5.71 -12.65
N ALA A 188 -2.96 -4.81 -12.95
CA ALA A 188 -3.43 -4.54 -14.31
C ALA A 188 -2.35 -3.86 -15.17
N VAL A 189 -1.72 -2.80 -14.65
CA VAL A 189 -0.59 -2.13 -15.32
C VAL A 189 0.59 -3.07 -15.46
N ALA A 190 0.87 -3.88 -14.42
CA ALA A 190 1.94 -4.86 -14.45
C ALA A 190 1.76 -5.88 -15.58
N LYS A 191 0.53 -6.40 -15.75
CA LYS A 191 0.19 -7.35 -16.82
C LYS A 191 0.36 -6.72 -18.20
N LEU A 192 -0.09 -5.47 -18.38
CA LEU A 192 -0.12 -4.83 -19.69
C LEU A 192 1.23 -4.23 -20.10
N LEU A 193 1.93 -3.55 -19.19
CA LEU A 193 3.14 -2.78 -19.50
C LEU A 193 4.41 -3.42 -18.93
N VAL A 194 4.40 -3.85 -17.67
CA VAL A 194 5.65 -4.19 -16.97
C VAL A 194 6.17 -5.58 -17.35
N LYS A 195 5.40 -6.64 -17.08
CA LYS A 195 5.82 -8.04 -17.29
C LYS A 195 6.31 -8.32 -18.71
N PRO A 196 5.68 -7.77 -19.78
CA PRO A 196 6.18 -7.98 -21.14
C PRO A 196 7.45 -7.20 -21.48
N ALA A 197 7.68 -6.04 -20.83
CA ALA A 197 8.86 -5.20 -21.08
C ALA A 197 10.14 -5.75 -20.40
N ILE A 198 9.98 -6.22 -19.16
CA ILE A 198 11.06 -6.66 -18.30
C ILE A 198 10.72 -8.03 -17.71
N LYS A 199 11.54 -9.04 -18.02
CA LYS A 199 11.25 -10.44 -17.65
C LYS A 199 11.80 -10.84 -16.28
N LYS A 200 12.96 -10.29 -15.90
CA LYS A 200 13.70 -10.68 -14.69
C LYS A 200 13.55 -9.69 -13.53
N THR A 201 13.25 -8.42 -13.82
CA THR A 201 13.15 -7.37 -12.80
C THR A 201 12.08 -7.71 -11.76
N PRO A 202 12.40 -7.59 -10.46
CA PRO A 202 11.43 -7.70 -9.38
C PRO A 202 10.24 -6.76 -9.55
N LEU A 203 9.10 -7.16 -9.00
CA LEU A 203 7.84 -6.43 -9.07
C LEU A 203 7.45 -5.96 -7.69
N TRP A 204 6.82 -4.80 -7.61
CA TRP A 204 6.09 -4.33 -6.44
C TRP A 204 4.63 -4.15 -6.85
N TYR A 205 3.72 -4.89 -6.23
CA TYR A 205 2.30 -4.73 -6.52
C TYR A 205 1.59 -3.80 -5.57
N ASP A 206 0.86 -2.87 -6.17
CA ASP A 206 -0.17 -2.13 -5.48
C ASP A 206 -1.44 -2.99 -5.37
N THR A 207 -1.48 -3.88 -4.37
CA THR A 207 -2.60 -4.78 -4.11
C THR A 207 -2.58 -5.33 -2.68
N THR A 208 -3.76 -5.40 -2.06
CA THR A 208 -3.96 -6.04 -0.75
C THR A 208 -4.08 -7.57 -0.83
N ALA A 209 -3.99 -8.16 -2.03
CA ALA A 209 -3.91 -9.61 -2.20
C ALA A 209 -2.46 -10.07 -1.96
N THR A 210 -2.05 -10.15 -0.70
CA THR A 210 -0.65 -10.36 -0.30
C THR A 210 -0.23 -11.83 -0.25
N GLN A 211 -1.19 -12.72 0.03
CA GLN A 211 -0.93 -14.15 0.17
C GLN A 211 -0.62 -14.82 -1.17
N HIS A 212 0.26 -15.83 -1.13
CA HIS A 212 0.65 -16.68 -2.28
C HIS A 212 1.22 -15.93 -3.50
N GLN A 213 1.85 -14.77 -3.29
CA GLN A 213 2.53 -14.05 -4.37
C GLN A 213 3.82 -14.78 -4.81
N PRO A 214 4.14 -14.81 -6.10
CA PRO A 214 5.36 -15.45 -6.58
C PRO A 214 6.60 -14.67 -6.12
N GLN A 215 7.74 -15.34 -5.96
CA GLN A 215 9.01 -14.73 -5.50
C GLN A 215 9.45 -13.48 -6.29
N ARG A 216 9.03 -13.37 -7.56
CA ARG A 216 9.31 -12.18 -8.38
C ARG A 216 8.64 -10.91 -7.83
N VAL A 217 7.54 -11.04 -7.09
CA VAL A 217 6.90 -9.92 -6.39
C VAL A 217 7.66 -9.73 -5.09
N LEU A 218 8.42 -8.65 -4.99
CA LEU A 218 9.29 -8.33 -3.86
C LEU A 218 8.56 -7.51 -2.78
N PHE A 219 7.65 -6.63 -3.20
CA PHE A 219 6.88 -5.78 -2.29
C PHE A 219 5.39 -5.74 -2.66
N MET A 220 4.54 -5.51 -1.67
CA MET A 220 3.09 -5.38 -1.83
C MET A 220 2.54 -4.27 -0.94
N HIS A 221 1.51 -3.56 -1.37
CA HIS A 221 0.77 -2.67 -0.47
C HIS A 221 -0.19 -3.44 0.41
N TYR A 222 -0.25 -3.09 1.69
CA TYR A 222 -1.29 -3.65 2.58
C TYR A 222 -2.36 -2.63 2.98
N SER A 223 -2.03 -1.33 2.94
CA SER A 223 -2.97 -0.26 3.28
C SER A 223 -2.46 1.08 2.73
N TYR A 224 -3.37 1.95 2.28
CA TYR A 224 -3.06 3.35 2.02
C TYR A 224 -3.28 4.26 3.25
N ARG A 225 -3.71 3.66 4.36
CA ARG A 225 -4.03 4.35 5.62
C ARG A 225 -3.38 3.62 6.79
N ALA A 226 -2.16 3.15 6.60
CA ALA A 226 -1.40 2.54 7.68
C ALA A 226 -1.09 3.61 8.73
N VAL A 227 -1.56 3.41 9.97
CA VAL A 227 -1.45 4.43 11.01
C VAL A 227 -0.22 4.16 11.87
N TYR A 228 0.66 5.16 11.95
CA TYR A 228 1.84 5.16 12.82
C TYR A 228 1.88 6.40 13.69
N ARG A 229 2.57 6.35 14.83
CA ARG A 229 2.69 7.51 15.71
C ARG A 229 3.88 8.38 15.27
N GLN A 230 3.64 9.68 15.16
CA GLN A 230 4.63 10.70 14.79
C GLN A 230 4.51 11.86 15.77
N ASN A 231 5.55 12.10 16.58
CA ASN A 231 5.59 13.18 17.58
C ASN A 231 4.32 13.27 18.47
N GLY A 232 3.82 12.11 18.93
CA GLY A 232 2.62 12.03 19.76
C GLY A 232 1.28 12.13 19.03
N THR A 233 1.29 12.32 17.70
CA THR A 233 0.09 12.33 16.84
C THR A 233 0.00 11.07 15.98
N ARG A 234 -1.20 10.75 15.48
CA ARG A 234 -1.40 9.64 14.52
C ARG A 234 -1.30 10.19 13.11
N GLN A 235 -0.51 9.51 12.28
CA GLN A 235 -0.37 9.85 10.87
C GLN A 235 -0.59 8.61 10.01
N GLU A 236 -1.19 8.80 8.84
CA GLU A 236 -1.50 7.77 7.87
C GLU A 236 -0.44 7.71 6.77
N PHE A 237 -0.11 6.50 6.34
CA PHE A 237 0.93 6.22 5.35
C PHE A 237 0.50 5.16 4.35
N THR A 238 1.17 5.13 3.20
CA THR A 238 1.15 3.97 2.30
C THR A 238 2.00 2.86 2.90
N GLY A 239 1.34 1.85 3.47
CA GLY A 239 1.95 0.69 4.09
C GLY A 239 2.38 -0.36 3.06
N VAL A 240 3.62 -0.82 3.20
CA VAL A 240 4.28 -1.77 2.30
C VAL A 240 4.75 -3.00 3.07
N LEU A 241 4.56 -4.18 2.48
CA LEU A 241 5.10 -5.45 2.94
C LEU A 241 6.22 -5.91 2.02
N TYR A 242 7.25 -6.51 2.58
CA TYR A 242 8.23 -7.28 1.84
C TYR A 242 7.77 -8.75 1.71
N ASN A 243 7.88 -9.33 0.52
CA ASN A 243 7.50 -10.71 0.23
C ASN A 243 8.61 -11.70 0.63
N GLY A 244 8.87 -11.81 1.93
CA GLY A 244 9.88 -12.71 2.47
C GLY A 244 10.01 -12.57 3.98
N ASP A 245 10.94 -13.32 4.54
CA ASP A 245 11.29 -13.26 5.95
C ASP A 245 12.35 -12.18 6.23
N LEU A 246 12.64 -11.97 7.52
CA LEU A 246 13.63 -10.98 7.95
C LEU A 246 15.04 -11.31 7.42
N LYS A 247 15.44 -12.59 7.41
CA LYS A 247 16.77 -13.01 6.97
C LYS A 247 17.01 -12.72 5.49
N SER A 248 16.04 -13.00 4.63
CA SER A 248 16.12 -12.68 3.20
C SER A 248 16.06 -11.18 2.94
N PHE A 249 15.36 -10.42 3.79
CA PHE A 249 15.36 -8.96 3.73
C PHE A 249 16.73 -8.36 4.10
N ASP A 250 17.37 -8.86 5.16
CA ASP A 250 18.71 -8.42 5.55
C ASP A 250 19.74 -8.73 4.45
N HIS A 251 19.61 -9.88 3.78
CA HIS A 251 20.42 -10.21 2.62
C HIS A 251 20.15 -9.26 1.44
N LEU A 252 18.89 -8.88 1.18
CA LEU A 252 18.56 -7.90 0.14
C LEU A 252 19.25 -6.57 0.41
N ILE A 253 19.22 -6.09 1.66
CA ILE A 253 19.93 -4.86 2.04
C ILE A 253 21.44 -5.01 1.81
N ALA A 254 22.03 -6.10 2.30
CA ALA A 254 23.47 -6.32 2.19
C ALA A 254 23.94 -6.38 0.73
N SER A 255 23.22 -7.10 -0.14
CA SER A 255 23.59 -7.27 -1.54
C SER A 255 23.49 -6.00 -2.40
N ASN A 256 22.88 -4.94 -1.88
CA ASN A 256 22.77 -3.64 -2.55
C ASN A 256 23.67 -2.59 -1.87
N LEU A 257 24.51 -2.94 -0.91
CA LEU A 257 25.52 -2.05 -0.31
C LEU A 257 26.89 -2.15 -1.00
N ASP A 258 27.15 -3.28 -1.67
CA ASP A 258 28.34 -3.53 -2.49
C ASP A 258 28.23 -2.88 -3.88
#